data_AF-A0A1J5D8V3-F1
#
_entry.id   AF-A0A1J5D8V3-F1
#
_cell.length_a   1.000
_cell.length_b   1.000
_cell.length_c   1.000
_cell.angle_alpha   90.00
_cell.angle_beta   90.00
_cell.angle_gamma   90.00
#
_symmetry.space_group_name_H-M   'P 1'
#
loop_
_entity.id
_entity.type
_entity.pdbx_description
1 polymer ?
#
loop_
_entity_poly.entity_id
_entity_poly.type
_entity_poly.pdbx_seq_one_letter_code
_entity_poly.pdbx_strand_id
1 'polypeptide(L)'
;MKKIIERMVKQEIRDILAENEVSIRGIVEASLVSELRATIRESVCKALEDLTEEPSENKETRQPMEPMEGDGGAREPEIYPRPDLGARTPELGNPQSAIRNPQSAMGRYLYCVVEAGEKMSFGKIGIEGNEVYTIPYEELSTVVHNCPAEPYKSEDKEIMKNWIMVHQSVIDQALERFGTVLPLGFDTIIQGNETTSPEENMKNWLKQDYDNLKRKIEKISGKAEYGVQVFWDPKIIAKNVIEESPEIKKLNEEIKSKPKGLAYMYKQKLEDLIKKEMEGKADQDFKEFFERIKPYADDLKVEKTKKAESEKQMLMNLSCLLPKEASRKLGDELEKISNMEGYSVRFTGPWPPYSFV
;
A
#
# COMPACT_ATOMS: atom_id res chain seq x y z
N MET A 1 3.45 0.80 -27.78
CA MET A 1 2.61 1.18 -26.62
C MET A 1 1.92 -0.02 -25.99
N LYS A 2 0.85 -0.62 -26.58
CA LYS A 2 0.09 -1.75 -25.96
C LYS A 2 0.98 -2.91 -25.45
N LYS A 3 1.92 -3.42 -26.27
CA LYS A 3 2.90 -4.46 -25.86
C LYS A 3 3.90 -4.07 -24.77
N ILE A 4 4.09 -2.77 -24.52
CA ILE A 4 4.97 -2.27 -23.44
C ILE A 4 4.17 -2.25 -22.14
N ILE A 5 2.93 -1.74 -22.19
CA ILE A 5 1.98 -1.77 -21.06
C ILE A 5 1.71 -3.22 -20.65
N GLU A 6 1.47 -4.15 -21.59
CA GLU A 6 1.34 -5.59 -21.29
C GLU A 6 2.58 -6.19 -20.61
N ARG A 7 3.79 -5.73 -20.96
CA ARG A 7 5.03 -6.20 -20.31
C ARG A 7 5.22 -5.61 -18.93
N MET A 8 4.92 -4.33 -18.75
CA MET A 8 4.98 -3.66 -17.45
C MET A 8 3.95 -4.28 -16.50
N VAL A 9 2.67 -4.37 -16.89
CA VAL A 9 1.62 -5.02 -16.11
C VAL A 9 1.96 -6.48 -15.77
N LYS A 10 2.47 -7.28 -16.73
CA LYS A 10 2.92 -8.66 -16.44
C LYS A 10 4.20 -8.73 -15.59
N GLN A 11 4.98 -7.66 -15.51
CA GLN A 11 6.15 -7.61 -14.64
C GLN A 11 5.71 -7.19 -13.24
N GLU A 12 4.94 -6.11 -13.11
CA GLU A 12 4.29 -5.66 -11.87
C GLU A 12 3.51 -6.81 -11.21
N ILE A 13 2.61 -7.51 -11.93
CA ILE A 13 1.84 -8.63 -11.35
C ILE A 13 2.75 -9.78 -10.89
N ARG A 14 3.82 -10.11 -11.64
CA ARG A 14 4.78 -11.15 -11.20
C ARG A 14 5.61 -10.71 -10.00
N ASP A 15 5.99 -9.44 -9.94
CA ASP A 15 6.75 -8.88 -8.82
C ASP A 15 5.86 -8.76 -7.57
N ILE A 16 4.57 -8.42 -7.72
CA ILE A 16 3.55 -8.44 -6.66
C ILE A 16 3.35 -9.84 -6.10
N LEU A 17 3.25 -10.86 -6.98
CA LEU A 17 3.11 -12.26 -6.58
C LEU A 17 4.40 -12.82 -5.94
N ALA A 18 5.58 -12.37 -6.40
CA ALA A 18 6.88 -12.77 -5.83
C ALA A 18 7.18 -12.10 -4.47
N GLU A 19 7.02 -10.79 -4.36
CA GLU A 19 7.23 -10.04 -3.09
C GLU A 19 6.23 -10.46 -2.00
N ASN A 20 5.04 -10.94 -2.39
CA ASN A 20 4.05 -11.48 -1.48
C ASN A 20 4.01 -13.01 -1.43
N GLU A 21 4.94 -13.74 -2.04
CA GLU A 21 4.85 -15.22 -2.14
C GLU A 21 4.71 -15.89 -0.77
N VAL A 22 5.39 -15.38 0.27
CA VAL A 22 5.28 -15.85 1.66
C VAL A 22 3.93 -15.47 2.29
N SER A 23 3.37 -14.29 1.98
CA SER A 23 2.04 -13.88 2.46
C SER A 23 0.91 -14.62 1.74
N ILE A 24 1.02 -14.83 0.43
CA ILE A 24 0.08 -15.62 -0.38
C ILE A 24 0.12 -17.07 0.11
N ARG A 25 1.31 -17.65 0.29
CA ARG A 25 1.47 -18.99 0.88
C ARG A 25 0.87 -19.08 2.28
N GLY A 26 1.13 -18.11 3.16
CA GLY A 26 0.56 -18.08 4.51
C GLY A 26 -0.97 -17.92 4.53
N ILE A 27 -1.54 -17.14 3.60
CA ILE A 27 -2.99 -16.94 3.48
C ILE A 27 -3.67 -18.16 2.85
N VAL A 28 -3.05 -18.79 1.84
CA VAL A 28 -3.51 -20.04 1.23
C VAL A 28 -3.42 -21.19 2.24
N GLU A 29 -2.30 -21.34 2.96
CA GLU A 29 -2.16 -22.32 4.03
C GLU A 29 -3.18 -22.08 5.16
N ALA A 30 -3.43 -20.83 5.58
CA ALA A 30 -4.42 -20.52 6.60
C ALA A 30 -5.86 -20.83 6.14
N SER A 31 -6.26 -20.33 4.95
CA SER A 31 -7.62 -20.51 4.41
C SER A 31 -7.92 -21.99 4.14
N LEU A 32 -7.03 -22.67 3.40
CA LEU A 32 -7.21 -24.09 3.09
C LEU A 32 -7.20 -24.95 4.35
N VAL A 33 -6.33 -24.68 5.34
CA VAL A 33 -6.33 -25.46 6.59
C VAL A 33 -7.59 -25.19 7.42
N SER A 34 -8.15 -23.97 7.44
CA SER A 34 -9.43 -23.73 8.13
C SER A 34 -10.61 -24.42 7.45
N GLU A 35 -10.72 -24.34 6.12
CA GLU A 35 -11.84 -24.93 5.37
C GLU A 35 -11.72 -26.46 5.30
N LEU A 36 -10.53 -27.03 5.04
CA LEU A 36 -10.31 -28.47 5.16
C LEU A 36 -10.58 -28.96 6.58
N ARG A 37 -10.21 -28.23 7.64
CA ARG A 37 -10.55 -28.63 9.01
C ARG A 37 -12.05 -28.57 9.27
N ALA A 38 -12.78 -27.60 8.73
CA ALA A 38 -14.24 -27.53 8.84
C ALA A 38 -14.90 -28.72 8.11
N THR A 39 -14.59 -28.92 6.83
CA THR A 39 -15.15 -30.00 6.00
C THR A 39 -14.76 -31.39 6.51
N ILE A 40 -13.53 -31.59 7.00
CA ILE A 40 -13.12 -32.85 7.64
C ILE A 40 -13.85 -33.05 8.96
N ARG A 41 -14.02 -32.01 9.79
CA ARG A 41 -14.73 -32.12 11.07
C ARG A 41 -16.21 -32.45 10.86
N GLU A 42 -16.85 -31.81 9.88
CA GLU A 42 -18.23 -32.09 9.48
C GLU A 42 -18.38 -33.53 8.95
N SER A 43 -17.46 -33.98 8.09
CA SER A 43 -17.44 -35.36 7.59
C SER A 43 -17.18 -36.40 8.70
N VAL A 44 -16.35 -36.08 9.70
CA VAL A 44 -16.05 -36.95 10.84
C VAL A 44 -17.20 -36.97 11.85
N CYS A 45 -17.86 -35.85 12.12
CA CYS A 45 -19.06 -35.83 12.97
C CYS A 45 -20.18 -36.69 12.36
N LYS A 46 -20.44 -36.55 11.06
CA LYS A 46 -21.45 -37.37 10.36
C LYS A 46 -21.15 -38.87 10.43
N ALA A 47 -19.88 -39.24 10.21
CA ALA A 47 -19.43 -40.62 10.32
C ALA A 47 -19.39 -41.17 11.77
N LEU A 48 -19.48 -40.31 12.79
CA LEU A 48 -19.64 -40.70 14.20
C LEU A 48 -21.11 -40.87 14.58
N GLU A 49 -22.00 -40.04 14.03
CA GLU A 49 -23.46 -40.19 14.20
C GLU A 49 -23.95 -41.52 13.58
N ASP A 50 -23.52 -41.84 12.35
CA ASP A 50 -23.82 -43.10 11.65
C ASP A 50 -23.34 -44.37 12.39
N LEU A 51 -22.47 -44.23 13.40
CA LEU A 51 -21.96 -45.35 14.24
C LEU A 51 -22.73 -45.51 15.56
N THR A 52 -23.75 -44.70 15.84
CA THR A 52 -24.43 -44.65 17.15
C THR A 52 -25.87 -45.18 17.19
N GLU A 53 -26.40 -45.73 16.09
CA GLU A 53 -27.66 -46.48 16.12
C GLU A 53 -27.42 -47.99 16.39
N GLU A 54 -27.85 -48.47 17.57
CA GLU A 54 -27.59 -49.81 18.12
C GLU A 54 -28.46 -50.95 17.50
N PRO A 55 -28.34 -52.22 17.99
CA PRO A 55 -29.25 -52.60 19.09
C PRO A 55 -28.75 -53.62 20.17
N SER A 56 -29.05 -53.31 21.44
CA SER A 56 -29.70 -54.18 22.47
C SER A 56 -28.94 -55.27 23.29
N GLU A 57 -29.19 -55.22 24.62
CA GLU A 57 -29.10 -56.26 25.68
C GLU A 57 -27.74 -56.99 25.95
N ASN A 58 -27.31 -57.35 27.18
CA ASN A 58 -28.01 -57.64 28.43
C ASN A 58 -27.09 -57.54 29.71
N LYS A 59 -27.63 -57.00 30.81
CA LYS A 59 -27.38 -57.26 32.27
C LYS A 59 -26.00 -57.32 32.98
N GLU A 60 -25.94 -56.55 34.09
CA GLU A 60 -25.42 -56.88 35.46
C GLU A 60 -23.89 -57.04 35.68
N THR A 61 -23.23 -56.57 36.76
CA THR A 61 -23.70 -56.09 38.10
C THR A 61 -22.67 -55.19 38.85
N ARG A 62 -23.19 -54.29 39.73
CA ARG A 62 -22.64 -53.75 41.01
C ARG A 62 -21.52 -52.67 41.07
N GLN A 63 -21.75 -51.76 42.03
CA GLN A 63 -21.02 -50.55 42.49
C GLN A 63 -20.13 -50.85 43.75
N PRO A 64 -19.62 -49.86 44.52
CA PRO A 64 -18.83 -48.63 44.24
C PRO A 64 -17.55 -48.51 45.12
N MET A 65 -16.71 -47.47 44.92
CA MET A 65 -16.17 -46.58 46.00
C MET A 65 -15.23 -45.47 45.50
N GLU A 66 -15.41 -44.27 46.05
CA GLU A 66 -14.42 -43.18 46.25
C GLU A 66 -14.17 -43.04 47.78
N PRO A 67 -13.32 -42.11 48.32
CA PRO A 67 -12.31 -41.21 47.72
C PRO A 67 -10.92 -41.33 48.41
N MET A 68 -9.93 -40.50 48.03
CA MET A 68 -9.22 -39.58 48.96
C MET A 68 -8.13 -38.70 48.28
N GLU A 69 -7.81 -37.60 48.95
CA GLU A 69 -6.93 -36.49 48.54
C GLU A 69 -5.46 -36.69 48.98
N GLY A 70 -4.54 -35.81 48.53
CA GLY A 70 -3.34 -35.49 49.34
C GLY A 70 -2.06 -35.00 48.61
N ASP A 71 -1.69 -33.73 48.86
CA ASP A 71 -0.33 -33.13 48.80
C ASP A 71 0.52 -33.18 47.51
N GLY A 72 1.49 -32.28 47.27
CA GLY A 72 1.87 -31.07 48.03
C GLY A 72 3.34 -30.64 47.81
N GLY A 73 3.59 -29.32 47.79
CA GLY A 73 4.87 -28.67 48.17
C GLY A 73 6.13 -28.84 47.29
N ALA A 74 6.59 -27.73 46.69
CA ALA A 74 7.87 -27.65 45.95
C ALA A 74 9.10 -27.37 46.85
N ARG A 75 10.31 -27.55 46.30
CA ARG A 75 11.63 -27.17 46.89
C ARG A 75 12.54 -26.51 45.83
N GLU A 76 13.38 -25.58 46.29
CA GLU A 76 14.47 -24.86 45.57
C GLU A 76 15.79 -25.71 45.54
N PRO A 77 17.05 -25.25 45.24
CA PRO A 77 17.58 -23.88 44.94
C PRO A 77 18.76 -23.77 43.90
N GLU A 78 19.50 -22.63 43.92
CA GLU A 78 20.92 -22.37 43.49
C GLU A 78 21.25 -21.96 42.01
N ILE A 79 22.39 -21.29 41.66
CA ILE A 79 23.10 -20.07 42.17
C ILE A 79 24.21 -19.61 41.15
N TYR A 80 24.21 -18.33 40.69
CA TYR A 80 25.31 -17.51 40.06
C TYR A 80 26.21 -18.04 38.88
N PRO A 81 27.10 -17.24 38.21
CA PRO A 81 27.45 -15.80 38.32
C PRO A 81 27.41 -14.94 37.00
N ARG A 82 27.76 -13.63 37.10
CA ARG A 82 28.05 -12.68 35.99
C ARG A 82 29.55 -12.73 35.56
N PRO A 83 29.96 -12.15 34.42
CA PRO A 83 30.24 -10.69 34.29
C PRO A 83 29.58 -10.11 33.00
N ASP A 84 29.76 -8.86 32.52
CA ASP A 84 30.52 -7.66 32.95
C ASP A 84 29.81 -6.35 32.48
N LEU A 85 30.33 -5.15 32.79
CA LEU A 85 29.86 -3.85 32.25
C LEU A 85 31.02 -2.87 31.94
N GLY A 86 31.43 -2.80 30.66
CA GLY A 86 32.41 -1.82 30.17
C GLY A 86 31.77 -0.50 29.76
N ALA A 87 31.95 0.55 30.57
CA ALA A 87 31.54 1.92 30.22
C ALA A 87 32.41 2.50 29.09
N ARG A 88 31.80 3.18 28.11
CA ARG A 88 32.50 4.05 27.16
C ARG A 88 32.07 5.51 27.36
N THR A 89 33.07 6.36 27.54
CA THR A 89 32.95 7.82 27.61
C THR A 89 32.59 8.41 26.23
N PRO A 90 31.91 9.56 26.17
CA PRO A 90 31.67 10.26 24.91
C PRO A 90 32.96 10.88 24.38
N GLU A 91 33.29 10.62 23.11
CA GLU A 91 34.39 11.30 22.43
C GLU A 91 34.00 12.74 22.08
N LEU A 92 34.91 13.67 22.35
CA LEU A 92 34.76 15.08 22.03
C LEU A 92 34.83 15.27 20.51
N GLY A 93 33.73 15.72 19.91
CA GLY A 93 33.66 16.07 18.49
C GLY A 93 34.64 17.20 18.12
N ASN A 94 35.28 17.05 16.96
CA ASN A 94 36.30 17.96 16.43
C ASN A 94 35.76 19.41 16.26
N PRO A 95 36.41 20.47 16.77
CA PRO A 95 35.89 21.86 16.73
C PRO A 95 35.82 22.54 15.35
N GLN A 96 35.94 21.80 14.25
CA GLN A 96 35.90 22.32 12.88
C GLN A 96 34.56 22.02 12.21
N SER A 97 33.45 22.37 12.88
CA SER A 97 32.19 22.66 12.18
C SER A 97 32.42 23.90 11.31
N ALA A 98 32.74 23.66 10.03
CA ALA A 98 33.04 24.69 9.06
C ALA A 98 31.97 25.80 9.07
N ILE A 99 32.42 27.05 8.98
CA ILE A 99 31.55 28.21 8.80
C ILE A 99 30.90 28.04 7.41
N ARG A 100 29.70 27.46 7.37
CA ARG A 100 28.89 27.44 6.14
C ARG A 100 28.68 28.90 5.73
N ASN A 101 28.92 29.20 4.46
CA ASN A 101 28.52 30.48 3.88
C ASN A 101 27.02 30.69 4.21
N PRO A 102 26.60 31.85 4.74
CA PRO A 102 25.19 32.08 5.09
C PRO A 102 24.21 31.83 3.92
N GLN A 103 24.68 31.90 2.67
CA GLN A 103 23.87 31.54 1.49
C GLN A 103 23.66 30.03 1.32
N SER A 104 24.62 29.17 1.71
CA SER A 104 24.49 27.71 1.66
C SER A 104 23.88 27.11 2.94
N ALA A 105 23.65 27.93 3.97
CA ALA A 105 22.84 27.56 5.14
C ALA A 105 21.33 27.78 4.91
N MET A 106 20.94 28.56 3.91
CA MET A 106 19.54 28.92 3.60
C MET A 106 19.02 28.17 2.36
N GLY A 107 17.72 27.93 2.33
CA GLY A 107 17.03 27.29 1.22
C GLY A 107 15.79 28.06 0.74
N ARG A 108 15.19 27.51 -0.31
CA ARG A 108 13.77 27.65 -0.64
C ARG A 108 13.16 26.26 -0.58
N TYR A 109 12.09 26.10 0.18
CA TYR A 109 11.26 24.90 0.13
C TYR A 109 10.15 25.15 -0.90
N LEU A 110 9.93 24.20 -1.80
CA LEU A 110 9.04 24.34 -2.95
C LEU A 110 7.78 23.49 -2.76
N TYR A 111 6.61 24.12 -2.91
CA TYR A 111 5.31 23.45 -2.81
C TYR A 111 4.79 23.01 -4.19
N CYS A 112 4.76 23.92 -5.17
CA CYS A 112 4.27 23.67 -6.52
C CYS A 112 4.76 24.73 -7.52
N VAL A 113 4.59 24.46 -8.81
CA VAL A 113 4.69 25.44 -9.90
C VAL A 113 3.29 25.77 -10.43
N VAL A 114 3.05 27.03 -10.77
CA VAL A 114 1.75 27.59 -11.21
C VAL A 114 1.94 28.52 -12.40
N GLU A 115 0.87 28.77 -13.16
CA GLU A 115 0.84 29.83 -14.19
C GLU A 115 0.57 31.18 -13.53
N ALA A 116 1.65 31.91 -13.21
CA ALA A 116 1.60 33.28 -12.73
C ALA A 116 2.93 33.99 -13.03
N GLY A 117 2.87 35.17 -13.65
CA GLY A 117 4.06 35.99 -13.96
C GLY A 117 4.48 36.97 -12.86
N GLU A 118 3.83 36.95 -11.69
CA GLU A 118 4.00 37.98 -10.65
C GLU A 118 4.34 37.40 -9.28
N LYS A 119 5.04 38.22 -8.47
CA LYS A 119 5.35 37.92 -7.07
C LYS A 119 4.15 38.27 -6.18
N MET A 120 3.60 37.26 -5.51
CA MET A 120 2.42 37.32 -4.65
C MET A 120 2.74 36.70 -3.28
N SER A 121 2.06 37.16 -2.23
CA SER A 121 2.10 36.55 -0.89
C SER A 121 0.85 35.69 -0.66
N PHE A 122 1.04 34.62 0.11
CA PHE A 122 0.00 33.78 0.70
C PHE A 122 -0.11 33.95 2.22
N GLY A 123 0.74 34.79 2.82
CA GLY A 123 0.85 34.95 4.26
C GLY A 123 1.58 33.79 4.94
N LYS A 124 1.45 33.74 6.27
CA LYS A 124 2.11 32.78 7.16
C LYS A 124 1.43 31.42 7.22
N ILE A 125 1.21 30.81 6.05
CA ILE A 125 0.57 29.50 5.89
C ILE A 125 1.56 28.34 5.72
N GLY A 126 2.86 28.64 5.62
CA GLY A 126 3.89 27.64 5.38
C GLY A 126 4.22 26.80 6.61
N ILE A 127 5.06 25.79 6.41
CA ILE A 127 5.55 24.92 7.49
C ILE A 127 6.18 25.79 8.59
N GLU A 128 5.84 25.51 9.85
CA GLU A 128 6.25 26.28 11.03
C GLU A 128 5.80 27.76 11.03
N GLY A 129 4.74 28.10 10.27
CA GLY A 129 4.21 29.48 10.20
C GLY A 129 5.06 30.42 9.35
N ASN A 130 5.89 29.86 8.46
CA ASN A 130 6.69 30.64 7.52
C ASN A 130 5.82 31.35 6.48
N GLU A 131 6.30 32.51 6.02
CA GLU A 131 5.66 33.29 4.95
C GLU A 131 5.82 32.58 3.60
N VAL A 132 4.70 32.26 2.95
CA VAL A 132 4.65 31.64 1.62
C VAL A 132 4.44 32.71 0.55
N TYR A 133 5.17 32.61 -0.55
CA TYR A 133 5.14 33.57 -1.65
C TYR A 133 5.53 32.92 -2.98
N THR A 134 5.19 33.58 -4.10
CA THR A 134 5.67 33.16 -5.43
C THR A 134 6.99 33.82 -5.80
N ILE A 135 7.80 33.11 -6.59
CA ILE A 135 8.92 33.68 -7.32
C ILE A 135 8.69 33.41 -8.82
N PRO A 136 8.46 34.46 -9.64
CA PRO A 136 8.15 34.31 -11.05
C PRO A 136 9.38 34.16 -11.94
N TYR A 137 9.17 33.48 -13.07
CA TYR A 137 10.00 33.46 -14.26
C TYR A 137 9.10 33.31 -15.49
N GLU A 138 9.07 34.33 -16.35
CA GLU A 138 8.15 34.42 -17.51
C GLU A 138 6.68 34.21 -17.04
N GLU A 139 5.88 33.33 -17.65
CA GLU A 139 4.50 33.05 -17.22
C GLU A 139 4.38 32.04 -16.06
N LEU A 140 5.49 31.47 -15.58
CA LEU A 140 5.49 30.48 -14.50
C LEU A 140 5.97 31.08 -13.17
N SER A 141 5.41 30.58 -12.07
CA SER A 141 5.86 30.90 -10.71
C SER A 141 6.02 29.63 -9.88
N THR A 142 7.05 29.60 -9.05
CA THR A 142 7.17 28.58 -8.00
C THR A 142 6.63 29.13 -6.69
N VAL A 143 5.72 28.40 -6.04
CA VAL A 143 5.21 28.70 -4.69
C VAL A 143 6.20 28.15 -3.67
N VAL A 144 6.77 29.03 -2.84
CA VAL A 144 7.86 28.71 -1.92
C VAL A 144 7.69 29.35 -0.54
N HIS A 145 8.46 28.87 0.42
CA HIS A 145 8.85 29.65 1.60
C HIS A 145 10.36 29.60 1.85
N ASN A 146 10.83 30.45 2.76
CA ASN A 146 12.21 30.40 3.25
C ASN A 146 12.33 29.31 4.32
N CYS A 147 13.42 28.55 4.29
CA CYS A 147 13.76 27.51 5.25
C CYS A 147 15.30 27.42 5.39
N PRO A 148 15.83 26.68 6.38
CA PRO A 148 17.21 26.22 6.34
C PRO A 148 17.48 25.30 5.13
N ALA A 149 18.74 25.16 4.72
CA ALA A 149 19.17 24.23 3.69
C ALA A 149 19.30 22.78 4.22
N GLU A 150 18.28 22.29 4.90
CA GLU A 150 18.26 20.92 5.44
C GLU A 150 16.86 20.29 5.40
N PRO A 151 16.77 18.95 5.23
CA PRO A 151 15.48 18.24 5.16
C PRO A 151 14.71 18.33 6.49
N TYR A 152 13.39 18.50 6.42
CA TYR A 152 12.51 18.51 7.60
C TYR A 152 12.51 17.15 8.30
N LYS A 153 13.00 17.09 9.54
CA LYS A 153 13.14 15.85 10.32
C LYS A 153 12.60 15.99 11.73
N SER A 154 11.78 15.02 12.14
CA SER A 154 11.32 14.84 13.51
C SER A 154 11.09 13.35 13.79
N GLU A 155 11.39 12.92 15.01
CA GLU A 155 11.01 11.58 15.50
C GLU A 155 9.54 11.54 15.96
N ASP A 156 8.94 12.71 16.21
CA ASP A 156 7.53 12.86 16.54
C ASP A 156 6.68 12.76 15.25
N LYS A 157 5.85 11.71 15.21
CA LYS A 157 4.95 11.41 14.10
C LYS A 157 3.87 12.47 13.89
N GLU A 158 3.37 13.11 14.94
CA GLU A 158 2.34 14.14 14.82
C GLU A 158 2.94 15.46 14.29
N ILE A 159 4.18 15.80 14.65
CA ILE A 159 4.92 16.92 14.03
C ILE A 159 5.11 16.66 12.53
N MET A 160 5.61 15.48 12.16
CA MET A 160 5.83 15.11 10.75
C MET A 160 4.52 15.13 9.95
N LYS A 161 3.46 14.56 10.50
CA LYS A 161 2.10 14.57 9.91
C LYS A 161 1.56 15.98 9.75
N ASN A 162 1.74 16.86 10.73
CA ASN A 162 1.35 18.26 10.65
C ASN A 162 2.09 18.99 9.52
N TRP A 163 3.41 18.78 9.37
CA TRP A 163 4.17 19.35 8.25
C TRP A 163 3.67 18.87 6.89
N ILE A 164 3.34 17.58 6.74
CA ILE A 164 2.75 17.03 5.51
C ILE A 164 1.36 17.64 5.24
N MET A 165 0.52 17.81 6.27
CA MET A 165 -0.78 18.46 6.13
C MET A 165 -0.67 19.93 5.72
N VAL A 166 0.31 20.66 6.27
CA VAL A 166 0.59 22.05 5.87
C VAL A 166 1.08 22.11 4.42
N HIS A 167 1.94 21.19 3.97
CA HIS A 167 2.35 21.09 2.56
C HIS A 167 1.17 20.96 1.60
N GLN A 168 0.23 20.04 1.91
CA GLN A 168 -0.99 19.88 1.11
C GLN A 168 -1.85 21.16 1.15
N SER A 169 -2.07 21.75 2.33
CA SER A 169 -2.88 22.96 2.49
C SER A 169 -2.36 24.18 1.69
N VAL A 170 -1.04 24.31 1.54
CA VAL A 170 -0.45 25.37 0.68
C VAL A 170 -0.72 25.09 -0.80
N ILE A 171 -0.64 23.83 -1.23
CA ILE A 171 -0.92 23.41 -2.62
C ILE A 171 -2.41 23.55 -2.94
N ASP A 172 -3.30 23.20 -2.02
CA ASP A 172 -4.75 23.38 -2.18
C ASP A 172 -5.12 24.86 -2.32
N GLN A 173 -4.52 25.75 -1.53
CA GLN A 173 -4.71 27.20 -1.67
C GLN A 173 -4.12 27.77 -2.97
N ALA A 174 -3.02 27.21 -3.47
CA ALA A 174 -2.50 27.56 -4.79
C ALA A 174 -3.44 27.06 -5.92
N LEU A 175 -4.04 25.88 -5.76
CA LEU A 175 -5.00 25.30 -6.71
C LEU A 175 -6.31 26.08 -6.74
N GLU A 176 -6.83 26.52 -5.59
CA GLU A 176 -7.99 27.40 -5.53
C GLU A 176 -7.71 28.75 -6.21
N ARG A 177 -6.50 29.30 -6.04
CA ARG A 177 -6.13 30.62 -6.57
C ARG A 177 -5.81 30.64 -8.06
N PHE A 178 -5.15 29.61 -8.58
CA PHE A 178 -4.65 29.55 -9.96
C PHE A 178 -5.35 28.52 -10.85
N GLY A 179 -6.23 27.68 -10.30
CA GLY A 179 -7.01 26.68 -11.04
C GLY A 179 -6.23 25.46 -11.53
N THR A 180 -4.90 25.54 -11.66
CA THR A 180 -4.02 24.41 -11.97
C THR A 180 -2.68 24.58 -11.26
N VAL A 181 -2.17 23.48 -10.69
CA VAL A 181 -0.87 23.42 -9.99
C VAL A 181 -0.10 22.20 -10.47
N LEU A 182 1.22 22.35 -10.60
CA LEU A 182 2.16 21.24 -10.74
C LEU A 182 2.76 20.96 -9.35
N PRO A 183 2.21 20.00 -8.58
CA PRO A 183 2.63 19.79 -7.20
C PRO A 183 4.03 19.17 -7.12
N LEU A 184 4.81 19.59 -6.13
CA LEU A 184 6.13 19.03 -5.83
C LEU A 184 6.05 18.15 -4.59
N GLY A 185 6.95 17.17 -4.52
CA GLY A 185 7.06 16.26 -3.38
C GLY A 185 7.34 17.02 -2.09
N PHE A 186 6.83 16.51 -0.97
CA PHE A 186 7.20 17.01 0.36
C PHE A 186 8.72 17.02 0.52
N ASP A 187 9.25 18.08 1.15
CA ASP A 187 10.69 18.26 1.42
C ASP A 187 11.56 18.55 0.18
N THR A 188 10.95 19.08 -0.89
CA THR A 188 11.70 19.59 -2.06
C THR A 188 12.36 20.94 -1.73
N ILE A 189 13.64 20.92 -1.37
CA ILE A 189 14.41 22.13 -1.00
C ILE A 189 15.51 22.44 -2.03
N ILE A 190 15.49 23.67 -2.56
CA ILE A 190 16.60 24.24 -3.33
C ILE A 190 17.49 25.06 -2.40
N GLN A 191 18.72 24.60 -2.22
CA GLN A 191 19.76 25.28 -1.44
C GLN A 191 20.53 26.32 -2.27
N GLY A 192 21.11 27.31 -1.59
CA GLY A 192 22.18 28.14 -2.14
C GLY A 192 23.50 27.39 -2.21
N ASN A 193 24.51 27.98 -2.84
CA ASN A 193 25.89 27.51 -2.78
C ASN A 193 26.82 28.67 -2.40
N GLU A 194 28.12 28.58 -2.73
CA GLU A 194 29.10 29.62 -2.38
C GLU A 194 28.99 30.90 -3.23
N THR A 195 28.40 30.81 -4.44
CA THR A 195 28.38 31.88 -5.45
C THR A 195 26.98 32.29 -5.89
N THR A 196 25.95 31.48 -5.66
CA THR A 196 24.56 31.78 -6.00
C THR A 196 23.61 31.54 -4.83
N SER A 197 22.66 32.45 -4.66
CA SER A 197 21.63 32.38 -3.64
C SER A 197 20.59 31.28 -3.94
N PRO A 198 19.81 30.84 -2.93
CA PRO A 198 18.74 29.85 -3.13
C PRO A 198 17.68 30.29 -4.15
N GLU A 199 17.41 31.61 -4.21
CA GLU A 199 16.44 32.19 -5.15
C GLU A 199 16.97 32.22 -6.59
N GLU A 200 18.26 32.52 -6.79
CA GLU A 200 18.89 32.44 -8.10
C GLU A 200 18.98 31.00 -8.60
N ASN A 201 19.32 30.04 -7.73
CA ASN A 201 19.31 28.63 -8.08
C ASN A 201 17.91 28.14 -8.51
N MET A 202 16.86 28.58 -7.81
CA MET A 202 15.50 28.21 -8.20
C MET A 202 15.03 28.90 -9.49
N LYS A 203 15.36 30.19 -9.72
CA LYS A 203 15.11 30.85 -11.01
C LYS A 203 15.87 30.17 -12.16
N ASN A 204 17.11 29.74 -11.92
CA ASN A 204 17.90 29.00 -12.91
C ASN A 204 17.28 27.63 -13.22
N TRP A 205 16.79 26.90 -12.22
CA TRP A 205 16.05 25.65 -12.41
C TRP A 205 14.75 25.87 -13.20
N LEU A 206 13.93 26.84 -12.78
CA LEU A 206 12.65 27.16 -13.43
C LEU A 206 12.86 27.58 -14.90
N LYS A 207 13.94 28.33 -15.18
CA LYS A 207 14.38 28.68 -16.54
C LYS A 207 14.85 27.47 -17.36
N GLN A 208 15.60 26.54 -16.76
CA GLN A 208 16.15 25.38 -17.46
C GLN A 208 15.08 24.37 -17.84
N ASP A 209 14.06 24.18 -17.00
CA ASP A 209 12.97 23.22 -17.24
C ASP A 209 11.65 23.90 -17.72
N TYR A 210 11.67 25.21 -18.02
CA TYR A 210 10.49 26.02 -18.34
C TYR A 210 9.55 25.36 -19.37
N ASP A 211 10.07 25.00 -20.55
CA ASP A 211 9.27 24.39 -21.63
C ASP A 211 8.65 23.05 -21.22
N ASN A 212 9.31 22.33 -20.31
CA ASN A 212 8.84 21.04 -19.80
C ASN A 212 7.75 21.23 -18.75
N LEU A 213 7.94 22.16 -17.81
CA LEU A 213 6.97 22.52 -16.79
C LEU A 213 5.68 23.07 -17.43
N LYS A 214 5.80 23.94 -18.44
CA LYS A 214 4.66 24.48 -19.21
C LYS A 214 3.84 23.38 -19.88
N ARG A 215 4.48 22.47 -20.64
CA ARG A 215 3.80 21.31 -21.25
C ARG A 215 3.13 20.38 -20.22
N LYS A 216 3.73 20.21 -19.04
CA LYS A 216 3.11 19.40 -17.96
C LYS A 216 1.85 20.08 -17.44
N ILE A 217 1.91 21.38 -17.17
CA ILE A 217 0.75 22.18 -16.74
C ILE A 217 -0.38 22.13 -17.78
N GLU A 218 -0.07 22.38 -19.07
CA GLU A 218 -1.04 22.28 -20.17
C GLU A 218 -1.75 20.90 -20.21
N LYS A 219 -1.01 19.81 -19.96
CA LYS A 219 -1.53 18.44 -19.96
C LYS A 219 -2.52 18.18 -18.80
N ILE A 220 -2.27 18.73 -17.62
CA ILE A 220 -3.09 18.54 -16.40
C ILE A 220 -4.17 19.62 -16.21
N SER A 221 -4.14 20.69 -16.99
CA SER A 221 -5.06 21.83 -16.84
C SER A 221 -6.53 21.40 -16.93
N GLY A 222 -7.34 21.86 -15.97
CA GLY A 222 -8.76 21.49 -15.83
C GLY A 222 -9.02 20.06 -15.34
N LYS A 223 -7.99 19.31 -14.93
CA LYS A 223 -8.09 17.91 -14.49
C LYS A 223 -7.63 17.77 -13.04
N ALA A 224 -8.05 16.67 -12.41
CA ALA A 224 -7.56 16.25 -11.10
C ALA A 224 -7.14 14.79 -11.15
N GLU A 225 -6.28 14.41 -10.20
CA GLU A 225 -5.94 13.00 -10.00
C GLU A 225 -6.93 12.33 -9.06
N TYR A 226 -7.27 11.08 -9.38
CA TYR A 226 -8.10 10.22 -8.57
C TYR A 226 -7.39 8.88 -8.36
N GLY A 227 -7.30 8.47 -7.09
CA GLY A 227 -6.73 7.17 -6.71
C GLY A 227 -7.80 6.08 -6.77
N VAL A 228 -7.53 5.03 -7.52
CA VAL A 228 -8.40 3.83 -7.62
C VAL A 228 -7.63 2.62 -7.11
N GLN A 229 -8.10 2.05 -6.00
CA GLN A 229 -7.52 0.83 -5.43
C GLN A 229 -8.59 -0.27 -5.41
N VAL A 230 -8.35 -1.35 -6.15
CA VAL A 230 -9.20 -2.54 -6.14
C VAL A 230 -8.58 -3.58 -5.23
N PHE A 231 -9.37 -4.07 -4.29
CA PHE A 231 -9.00 -5.13 -3.36
C PHE A 231 -9.88 -6.36 -3.58
N TRP A 232 -9.33 -7.53 -3.30
CA TRP A 232 -10.06 -8.79 -3.26
C TRP A 232 -9.89 -9.51 -1.92
N ASP A 233 -10.81 -10.39 -1.57
CA ASP A 233 -10.72 -11.29 -0.41
C ASP A 233 -10.21 -12.68 -0.89
N PRO A 234 -8.96 -13.05 -0.55
CA PRO A 234 -8.38 -14.30 -1.05
C PRO A 234 -9.16 -15.56 -0.64
N LYS A 235 -9.92 -15.53 0.47
CA LYS A 235 -10.71 -16.68 0.94
C LYS A 235 -11.89 -16.93 0.01
N ILE A 236 -12.64 -15.85 -0.28
CA ILE A 236 -13.80 -15.88 -1.19
C ILE A 236 -13.36 -16.26 -2.61
N ILE A 237 -12.28 -15.66 -3.11
CA ILE A 237 -11.80 -15.97 -4.47
C ILE A 237 -11.24 -17.40 -4.56
N ALA A 238 -10.53 -17.89 -3.53
CA ALA A 238 -10.06 -19.29 -3.50
C ALA A 238 -11.21 -20.29 -3.51
N LYS A 239 -12.28 -20.03 -2.73
CA LYS A 239 -13.50 -20.84 -2.77
C LYS A 239 -14.09 -20.91 -4.18
N ASN A 240 -14.27 -19.76 -4.84
CA ASN A 240 -14.81 -19.69 -6.20
C ASN A 240 -13.92 -20.46 -7.20
N VAL A 241 -12.60 -20.30 -7.11
CA VAL A 241 -11.62 -21.05 -7.93
C VAL A 241 -11.73 -22.57 -7.72
N ILE A 242 -11.92 -23.04 -6.49
CA ILE A 242 -12.12 -24.47 -6.17
C ILE A 242 -13.47 -24.98 -6.71
N GLU A 243 -14.52 -24.15 -6.65
CA GLU A 243 -15.86 -24.47 -7.14
C GLU A 243 -15.97 -24.38 -8.68
N GLU A 244 -15.14 -23.63 -9.37
CA GLU A 244 -15.16 -23.48 -10.83
C GLU A 244 -14.20 -24.46 -11.54
N SER A 245 -12.99 -24.67 -11.01
CA SER A 245 -11.94 -25.44 -11.69
C SER A 245 -12.22 -26.96 -11.76
N PRO A 246 -12.37 -27.55 -12.96
CA PRO A 246 -12.54 -29.00 -13.10
C PRO A 246 -11.28 -29.78 -12.72
N GLU A 247 -10.10 -29.18 -12.87
CA GLU A 247 -8.81 -29.80 -12.52
C GLU A 247 -8.67 -29.95 -11.00
N ILE A 248 -9.04 -28.93 -10.23
CA ILE A 248 -9.06 -28.96 -8.76
C ILE A 248 -10.06 -30.00 -8.26
N LYS A 249 -11.28 -30.04 -8.83
CA LYS A 249 -12.30 -31.05 -8.47
C LYS A 249 -11.81 -32.47 -8.70
N LYS A 250 -11.24 -32.75 -9.88
CA LYS A 250 -10.69 -34.06 -10.23
C LYS A 250 -9.56 -34.46 -9.30
N LEU A 251 -8.63 -33.55 -8.98
CA LEU A 251 -7.52 -33.84 -8.07
C LEU A 251 -8.01 -34.14 -6.64
N ASN A 252 -9.05 -33.43 -6.18
CA ASN A 252 -9.73 -33.70 -4.90
C ASN A 252 -10.39 -35.08 -4.86
N GLU A 253 -11.01 -35.54 -5.96
CA GLU A 253 -11.56 -36.89 -6.06
C GLU A 253 -10.46 -37.96 -6.10
N GLU A 254 -9.38 -37.72 -6.85
CA GLU A 254 -8.23 -38.63 -6.89
C GLU A 254 -7.61 -38.81 -5.50
N ILE A 255 -7.47 -37.74 -4.70
CA ILE A 255 -6.97 -37.77 -3.31
C ILE A 255 -7.77 -38.72 -2.43
N LYS A 256 -9.11 -38.69 -2.51
CA LYS A 256 -10.01 -39.56 -1.72
C LYS A 256 -9.77 -41.06 -1.99
N SER A 257 -9.19 -41.40 -3.14
CA SER A 257 -8.90 -42.79 -3.55
C SER A 257 -7.49 -43.31 -3.17
N LYS A 258 -6.59 -42.49 -2.60
CA LYS A 258 -5.17 -42.88 -2.40
C LYS A 258 -4.84 -43.30 -0.95
N PRO A 259 -3.88 -44.22 -0.75
CA PRO A 259 -3.36 -44.56 0.58
C PRO A 259 -2.69 -43.37 1.28
N LYS A 260 -2.79 -43.33 2.62
CA LYS A 260 -2.28 -42.23 3.48
C LYS A 260 -0.82 -41.82 3.20
N GLY A 261 0.05 -42.75 2.79
CA GLY A 261 1.46 -42.46 2.47
C GLY A 261 1.68 -41.56 1.25
N LEU A 262 0.74 -41.50 0.30
CA LEU A 262 0.83 -40.60 -0.87
C LEU A 262 0.12 -39.26 -0.64
N ALA A 263 -0.68 -39.12 0.42
CA ALA A 263 -1.54 -37.96 0.65
C ALA A 263 -0.77 -36.63 0.71
N TYR A 264 0.45 -36.61 1.27
CA TYR A 264 1.29 -35.41 1.33
C TYR A 264 1.64 -34.87 -0.06
N MET A 265 2.06 -35.73 -1.00
CA MET A 265 2.43 -35.30 -2.35
C MET A 265 1.24 -34.77 -3.15
N TYR A 266 0.04 -35.35 -2.96
CA TYR A 266 -1.16 -34.86 -3.64
C TYR A 266 -1.69 -33.58 -2.98
N LYS A 267 -1.57 -33.41 -1.65
CA LYS A 267 -1.88 -32.16 -0.95
C LYS A 267 -1.02 -31.00 -1.47
N GLN A 268 0.30 -31.21 -1.62
CA GLN A 268 1.18 -30.20 -2.20
C GLN A 268 0.80 -29.86 -3.65
N LYS A 269 0.52 -30.85 -4.49
CA LYS A 269 0.03 -30.62 -5.87
C LYS A 269 -1.27 -29.82 -5.92
N LEU A 270 -2.17 -30.03 -4.96
CA LEU A 270 -3.43 -29.30 -4.85
C LEU A 270 -3.19 -27.84 -4.44
N GLU A 271 -2.29 -27.60 -3.49
CA GLU A 271 -1.86 -26.25 -3.07
C GLU A 271 -1.19 -25.48 -4.23
N ASP A 272 -0.29 -26.12 -4.96
CA ASP A 272 0.38 -25.55 -6.13
C ASP A 272 -0.64 -25.22 -7.26
N LEU A 273 -1.62 -26.10 -7.49
CA LEU A 273 -2.67 -25.88 -8.48
C LEU A 273 -3.60 -24.72 -8.07
N ILE A 274 -4.06 -24.67 -6.82
CA ILE A 274 -4.89 -23.58 -6.30
C ILE A 274 -4.13 -22.25 -6.41
N LYS A 275 -2.84 -22.21 -6.06
CA LYS A 275 -2.00 -21.01 -6.23
C LYS A 275 -1.96 -20.57 -7.70
N LYS A 276 -1.68 -21.48 -8.64
CA LYS A 276 -1.66 -21.19 -10.07
C LYS A 276 -2.99 -20.65 -10.61
N GLU A 277 -4.12 -21.24 -10.20
CA GLU A 277 -5.44 -20.78 -10.64
C GLU A 277 -5.80 -19.41 -10.01
N MET A 278 -5.43 -19.17 -8.75
CA MET A 278 -5.54 -17.85 -8.11
C MET A 278 -4.69 -16.78 -8.83
N GLU A 279 -3.44 -17.09 -9.19
CA GLU A 279 -2.58 -16.21 -9.99
C GLU A 279 -3.24 -15.89 -11.35
N GLY A 280 -3.77 -16.91 -12.04
CA GLY A 280 -4.50 -16.74 -13.30
C GLY A 280 -5.75 -15.86 -13.15
N LYS A 281 -6.51 -16.03 -12.07
CA LYS A 281 -7.70 -15.23 -11.75
C LYS A 281 -7.36 -13.77 -11.48
N ALA A 282 -6.33 -13.48 -10.67
CA ALA A 282 -5.80 -12.13 -10.48
C ALA A 282 -5.39 -11.50 -11.83
N ASP A 283 -4.67 -12.25 -12.65
CA ASP A 283 -4.18 -11.80 -13.95
C ASP A 283 -5.35 -11.53 -14.93
N GLN A 284 -6.46 -12.27 -14.84
CA GLN A 284 -7.69 -12.02 -15.59
C GLN A 284 -8.43 -10.77 -15.09
N ASP A 285 -8.72 -10.71 -13.80
CA ASP A 285 -9.52 -9.64 -13.18
C ASP A 285 -8.85 -8.27 -13.32
N PHE A 286 -7.52 -8.22 -13.16
CA PHE A 286 -6.76 -7.00 -13.41
C PHE A 286 -7.00 -6.48 -14.84
N LYS A 287 -6.94 -7.36 -15.85
CA LYS A 287 -7.14 -6.95 -17.26
C LYS A 287 -8.58 -6.51 -17.52
N GLU A 288 -9.56 -7.21 -16.97
CA GLU A 288 -10.98 -6.85 -17.11
C GLU A 288 -11.25 -5.48 -16.48
N PHE A 289 -10.91 -5.30 -15.21
CA PHE A 289 -11.16 -4.06 -14.48
C PHE A 289 -10.38 -2.89 -15.08
N PHE A 290 -9.14 -3.12 -15.55
CA PHE A 290 -8.35 -2.09 -16.22
C PHE A 290 -9.00 -1.60 -17.52
N GLU A 291 -9.46 -2.49 -18.40
CA GLU A 291 -10.14 -2.08 -19.63
C GLU A 291 -11.56 -1.53 -19.38
N ARG A 292 -12.18 -1.81 -18.21
CA ARG A 292 -13.41 -1.14 -17.75
C ARG A 292 -13.16 0.26 -17.20
N ILE A 293 -12.07 0.50 -16.49
CA ILE A 293 -11.73 1.80 -15.86
C ILE A 293 -11.16 2.80 -16.87
N LYS A 294 -10.26 2.33 -17.72
CA LYS A 294 -9.49 3.12 -18.70
C LYS A 294 -10.32 4.07 -19.59
N PRO A 295 -11.53 3.75 -20.08
CA PRO A 295 -12.34 4.67 -20.90
C PRO A 295 -12.82 5.94 -20.16
N TYR A 296 -12.70 6.00 -18.83
CA TYR A 296 -13.14 7.13 -18.01
C TYR A 296 -11.99 8.09 -17.62
N ALA A 297 -10.74 7.81 -18.03
CA ALA A 297 -9.57 8.64 -17.71
C ALA A 297 -8.86 9.13 -18.97
N ASP A 298 -8.39 10.38 -18.96
CA ASP A 298 -7.61 10.98 -20.06
C ASP A 298 -6.17 10.44 -20.09
N ASP A 299 -5.62 10.18 -18.91
CA ASP A 299 -4.34 9.50 -18.71
C ASP A 299 -4.42 8.65 -17.43
N LEU A 300 -3.66 7.57 -17.36
CA LEU A 300 -3.79 6.54 -16.34
C LEU A 300 -2.42 5.88 -16.10
N LYS A 301 -1.95 5.93 -14.84
CA LYS A 301 -0.74 5.22 -14.40
C LYS A 301 -1.10 4.05 -13.50
N VAL A 302 -0.45 2.92 -13.74
CA VAL A 302 -0.45 1.79 -12.81
C VAL A 302 0.61 2.09 -11.75
N GLU A 303 0.17 2.15 -10.51
CA GLU A 303 1.00 2.39 -9.34
C GLU A 303 1.34 1.08 -8.65
N LYS A 304 2.46 1.05 -7.90
CA LYS A 304 2.81 -0.13 -7.10
C LYS A 304 1.70 -0.45 -6.10
N THR A 305 1.27 -1.70 -6.04
CA THR A 305 0.33 -2.14 -4.99
C THR A 305 1.04 -2.12 -3.64
N LYS A 306 0.32 -1.70 -2.59
CA LYS A 306 0.82 -1.72 -1.21
C LYS A 306 0.22 -2.90 -0.46
N LYS A 307 0.94 -3.43 0.53
CA LYS A 307 0.33 -4.37 1.48
C LYS A 307 -0.87 -3.68 2.13
N ALA A 308 -2.02 -4.33 2.08
CA ALA A 308 -3.21 -3.84 2.74
C ALA A 308 -3.06 -4.01 4.26
N GLU A 309 -3.71 -3.14 5.01
CA GLU A 309 -3.78 -3.20 6.49
C GLU A 309 -4.85 -4.19 6.99
N SER A 310 -5.45 -4.95 6.07
CA SER A 310 -6.61 -5.84 6.28
C SER A 310 -6.35 -7.24 5.73
N GLU A 311 -7.24 -8.20 6.01
CA GLU A 311 -7.19 -9.55 5.41
C GLU A 311 -7.33 -9.56 3.87
N LYS A 312 -7.94 -8.51 3.29
CA LYS A 312 -8.04 -8.33 1.84
C LYS A 312 -6.68 -7.99 1.23
N GLN A 313 -6.40 -8.43 0.01
CA GLN A 313 -5.20 -8.06 -0.74
C GLN A 313 -5.52 -7.01 -1.81
N MET A 314 -4.55 -6.13 -2.13
CA MET A 314 -4.68 -5.14 -3.19
C MET A 314 -4.36 -5.79 -4.55
N LEU A 315 -5.35 -5.89 -5.42
CA LEU A 315 -5.21 -6.42 -6.78
C LEU A 315 -4.69 -5.34 -7.75
N MET A 316 -5.09 -4.09 -7.54
CA MET A 316 -4.82 -2.98 -8.45
C MET A 316 -4.69 -1.66 -7.69
N ASN A 317 -3.75 -0.82 -8.10
CA ASN A 317 -3.58 0.56 -7.64
C ASN A 317 -3.34 1.43 -8.88
N LEU A 318 -4.24 2.37 -9.16
CA LEU A 318 -4.15 3.28 -10.30
C LEU A 318 -4.25 4.72 -9.83
N SER A 319 -3.45 5.58 -10.46
CA SER A 319 -3.73 7.01 -10.52
C SER A 319 -4.38 7.31 -11.86
N CYS A 320 -5.55 7.95 -11.82
CA CYS A 320 -6.34 8.35 -12.99
C CYS A 320 -6.38 9.88 -13.09
N LEU A 321 -6.04 10.44 -14.25
CA LEU A 321 -6.16 11.86 -14.54
C LEU A 321 -7.43 12.11 -15.37
N LEU A 322 -8.36 12.90 -14.84
CA LEU A 322 -9.63 13.21 -15.52
C LEU A 322 -10.21 14.56 -15.06
N PRO A 323 -11.06 15.20 -15.89
CA PRO A 323 -11.84 16.36 -15.47
C PRO A 323 -12.73 16.03 -14.26
N LYS A 324 -12.89 17.00 -13.35
CA LYS A 324 -13.68 16.84 -12.11
C LYS A 324 -15.08 16.28 -12.36
N GLU A 325 -15.76 16.75 -13.41
CA GLU A 325 -17.12 16.34 -13.80
C GLU A 325 -17.21 14.90 -14.35
N ALA A 326 -16.10 14.33 -14.84
CA ALA A 326 -16.06 12.95 -15.31
C ALA A 326 -15.98 11.94 -14.16
N SER A 327 -15.55 12.36 -12.97
CA SER A 327 -15.31 11.48 -11.81
C SER A 327 -16.53 10.68 -11.35
N ARG A 328 -17.74 11.23 -11.53
CA ARG A 328 -18.99 10.51 -11.22
C ARG A 328 -19.14 9.25 -12.08
N LYS A 329 -18.89 9.33 -13.39
CA LYS A 329 -19.03 8.19 -14.30
C LYS A 329 -18.01 7.08 -14.01
N LEU A 330 -16.80 7.48 -13.60
CA LEU A 330 -15.80 6.54 -13.09
C LEU A 330 -16.31 5.88 -11.80
N GLY A 331 -16.82 6.67 -10.84
CA GLY A 331 -17.43 6.16 -9.60
C GLY A 331 -18.54 5.13 -9.86
N ASP A 332 -19.47 5.42 -10.77
CA ASP A 332 -20.57 4.52 -11.17
C ASP A 332 -20.05 3.18 -11.74
N GLU A 333 -18.89 3.15 -12.40
CA GLU A 333 -18.25 1.91 -12.88
C GLU A 333 -17.51 1.16 -11.75
N LEU A 334 -16.82 1.90 -10.88
CA LEU A 334 -16.13 1.35 -9.73
C LEU A 334 -17.09 0.72 -8.71
N GLU A 335 -18.29 1.27 -8.55
CA GLU A 335 -19.34 0.67 -7.72
C GLU A 335 -19.76 -0.70 -8.25
N LYS A 336 -19.88 -0.89 -9.57
CA LYS A 336 -20.16 -2.21 -10.18
C LYS A 336 -19.05 -3.22 -9.87
N ILE A 337 -17.80 -2.80 -9.82
CA ILE A 337 -16.66 -3.66 -9.41
C ILE A 337 -16.76 -3.96 -7.90
N SER A 338 -17.06 -2.95 -7.08
CA SER A 338 -17.16 -3.12 -5.62
C SER A 338 -18.37 -3.94 -5.18
N ASN A 339 -19.38 -4.12 -6.04
CA ASN A 339 -20.55 -4.97 -5.82
C ASN A 339 -20.34 -6.43 -6.28
N MET A 340 -19.19 -6.77 -6.88
CA MET A 340 -18.83 -8.16 -7.18
C MET A 340 -18.42 -8.89 -5.90
N GLU A 341 -18.86 -10.14 -5.74
CA GLU A 341 -18.56 -10.93 -4.55
C GLU A 341 -17.04 -11.13 -4.39
N GLY A 342 -16.55 -10.87 -3.18
CA GLY A 342 -15.12 -10.95 -2.87
C GLY A 342 -14.31 -9.70 -3.22
N TYR A 343 -14.88 -8.68 -3.87
CA TYR A 343 -14.14 -7.45 -4.22
C TYR A 343 -14.55 -6.26 -3.36
N SER A 344 -13.73 -5.21 -3.38
CA SER A 344 -14.08 -3.89 -2.86
C SER A 344 -13.16 -2.83 -3.45
N VAL A 345 -13.69 -1.63 -3.73
CA VAL A 345 -12.92 -0.52 -4.27
C VAL A 345 -12.77 0.60 -3.24
N ARG A 346 -11.56 1.17 -3.14
CA ARG A 346 -11.33 2.47 -2.53
C ARG A 346 -11.08 3.49 -3.63
N PHE A 347 -11.93 4.51 -3.69
CA PHE A 347 -11.84 5.62 -4.63
C PHE A 347 -11.56 6.91 -3.84
N THR A 348 -10.51 7.64 -4.21
CA THR A 348 -10.11 8.88 -3.51
C THR A 348 -9.77 9.99 -4.48
N GLY A 349 -9.88 11.24 -4.01
CA GLY A 349 -9.68 12.46 -4.81
C GLY A 349 -10.89 13.38 -4.69
N PRO A 350 -10.90 14.52 -5.40
CA PRO A 350 -9.85 14.98 -6.31
C PRO A 350 -8.55 15.37 -5.58
N TRP A 351 -7.41 15.00 -6.15
CA TRP A 351 -6.08 15.37 -5.66
C TRP A 351 -5.33 16.27 -6.66
N PRO A 352 -4.36 17.08 -6.20
CA PRO A 352 -3.31 17.61 -7.06
C PRO A 352 -2.61 16.45 -7.81
N PRO A 353 -2.25 16.60 -9.09
CA PRO A 353 -1.91 15.47 -9.96
C PRO A 353 -0.47 14.97 -9.83
N TYR A 354 -0.06 14.62 -8.61
CA TYR A 354 1.27 14.15 -8.23
C TYR A 354 1.83 13.05 -9.14
N SER A 355 1.04 12.04 -9.48
CA SER A 355 1.52 10.95 -10.33
C SER A 355 1.71 11.37 -11.78
N PHE A 356 1.22 12.53 -12.23
CA PHE A 356 1.30 12.96 -13.64
C PHE A 356 2.36 14.04 -13.91
N VAL A 357 3.06 14.51 -12.88
CA VAL A 357 4.23 15.42 -12.93
C VAL A 357 5.50 14.70 -13.42
#